data_AF-G3I7W0-F1
#
_entry.id   AF-G3I7W0-F1
#
_cell.length_a   1.000
_cell.length_b   1.000
_cell.length_c   1.000
_cell.angle_alpha   90.00
_cell.angle_beta   90.00
_cell.angle_gamma   90.00
#
_symmetry.space_group_name_H-M   'P 1'
#
loop_
_entity.id
_entity.type
_entity.pdbx_description
1 polymer ?
#
loop_
_entity_poly.entity_id
_entity_poly.type
_entity_poly.pdbx_seq_one_letter_code
_entity_poly.pdbx_strand_id
1 'polypeptide(L)'
;MVAAGYGNGQVRLYDATTGALHVQISAHARTICALDLAPEVGKLLSAAEDTFVHIWKLSRNPESGSIEVEHCHGECVSDTQLCGARFCDPSGCSFAVTGYDLAEILRFSSV
;
A
#
# COMPACT_ATOMS: atom_id res chain seq x y z
N MET A 1 14.37 2.82 -4.04
CA MET A 1 13.70 2.04 -2.98
C MET A 1 12.76 1.07 -3.64
N VAL A 2 12.69 -0.17 -3.16
CA VAL A 2 11.75 -1.20 -3.64
C VAL A 2 10.79 -1.52 -2.50
N ALA A 3 9.49 -1.58 -2.79
CA ALA A 3 8.47 -2.07 -1.86
C ALA A 3 8.05 -3.49 -2.26
N ALA A 4 7.92 -4.38 -1.29
CA ALA A 4 7.47 -5.75 -1.51
C ALA A 4 6.38 -6.12 -0.50
N GLY A 5 5.30 -6.73 -1.00
CA GLY A 5 4.19 -7.24 -0.19
C GLY A 5 4.35 -8.75 -0.02
N TYR A 6 4.07 -9.25 1.17
CA TYR A 6 4.29 -10.65 1.52
C TYR A 6 2.97 -11.37 1.85
N GLY A 7 2.99 -12.70 1.71
CA GLY A 7 1.86 -13.58 2.04
C GLY A 7 1.45 -13.57 3.52
N ASN A 8 2.33 -13.08 4.41
CA ASN A 8 2.02 -12.90 5.83
C ASN A 8 1.50 -11.49 6.16
N GLY A 9 1.12 -10.71 5.15
CA GLY A 9 0.56 -9.37 5.33
C GLY A 9 1.57 -8.28 5.65
N GLN A 10 2.88 -8.58 5.55
CA GLN A 10 3.92 -7.56 5.73
C GLN A 10 4.21 -6.81 4.44
N VAL A 11 4.38 -5.50 4.54
CA VAL A 11 5.10 -4.71 3.54
C VAL A 11 6.52 -4.50 4.01
N ARG A 12 7.49 -4.66 3.10
CA ARG A 12 8.90 -4.35 3.37
C ARG A 12 9.45 -3.38 2.34
N LEU A 13 10.25 -2.42 2.83
CA LEU A 13 10.93 -1.43 2.02
C LEU A 13 12.43 -1.71 2.02
N TYR A 14 12.99 -1.82 0.82
CA TYR A 14 14.39 -2.16 0.60
C TYR A 14 15.13 -1.02 -0.11
N ASP A 15 16.41 -0.88 0.23
CA ASP A 15 17.34 -0.18 -0.64
C ASP A 15 17.51 -0.96 -1.94
N ALA A 16 17.35 -0.27 -3.08
CA ALA A 16 17.37 -0.92 -4.39
C ALA A 16 18.78 -1.32 -4.84
N THR A 17 19.81 -0.67 -4.29
CA THR A 17 21.21 -0.86 -4.70
C THR A 17 21.90 -1.93 -3.87
N THR A 18 21.68 -1.89 -2.55
CA THR A 18 22.34 -2.76 -1.57
C THR A 18 21.47 -3.95 -1.16
N GLY A 19 20.16 -3.90 -1.41
CA GLY A 19 19.21 -4.91 -0.93
C GLY A 19 18.96 -4.84 0.57
N ALA A 20 19.46 -3.82 1.27
CA ALA A 20 19.27 -3.67 2.71
C ALA A 20 17.80 -3.40 3.04
N LEU A 21 17.27 -4.09 4.05
CA LEU A 21 15.93 -3.84 4.58
C LEU A 21 15.93 -2.54 5.39
N HIS A 22 15.09 -1.58 5.01
CA HIS A 22 14.91 -0.31 5.75
C HIS A 22 13.72 -0.35 6.70
N VAL A 23 12.58 -0.87 6.24
CA VAL A 23 11.32 -0.83 6.99
C VAL A 23 10.57 -2.14 6.82
N GLN A 24 9.91 -2.57 7.90
CA GLN A 24 8.91 -3.64 7.88
C GLN A 24 7.62 -3.13 8.53
N ILE A 25 6.51 -3.23 7.80
CA ILE A 25 5.18 -2.79 8.22
C ILE A 25 4.31 -4.05 8.32
N SER A 26 3.71 -4.30 9.48
CA SER A 26 2.65 -5.31 9.63
C SER A 26 1.33 -4.71 9.17
N ALA A 27 1.14 -4.65 7.85
CA ALA A 27 0.06 -3.88 7.23
C ALA A 27 -1.28 -4.64 7.23
N HIS A 28 -1.24 -5.96 7.01
CA HIS A 28 -2.43 -6.77 6.77
C HIS A 28 -2.41 -8.07 7.59
N ALA A 29 -3.59 -8.64 7.83
CA ALA A 29 -3.75 -9.93 8.51
C ALA A 29 -3.66 -11.13 7.55
N ARG A 30 -3.68 -10.87 6.23
CA ARG A 30 -3.63 -11.89 5.16
C ARG A 30 -2.68 -11.47 4.05
N THR A 31 -2.53 -12.33 3.04
CA THR A 31 -1.70 -12.11 1.85
C THR A 31 -2.00 -10.76 1.20
N ILE A 32 -0.96 -9.94 1.05
CA ILE A 32 -1.01 -8.74 0.22
C ILE A 32 -1.09 -9.17 -1.25
N CYS A 33 -2.16 -8.76 -1.92
CA CYS A 33 -2.40 -9.08 -3.33
C CYS A 33 -1.99 -7.94 -4.27
N ALA A 34 -1.92 -6.71 -3.76
CA ALA A 34 -1.54 -5.55 -4.57
C ALA A 34 -0.77 -4.50 -3.77
N LEU A 35 0.21 -3.89 -4.44
CA LEU A 35 0.91 -2.69 -4.00
C LEU A 35 0.95 -1.68 -5.15
N ASP A 36 0.84 -0.40 -4.81
CA ASP A 36 1.05 0.69 -5.76
C ASP A 36 1.72 1.90 -5.09
N LEU A 37 2.44 2.70 -5.86
CA LEU A 37 3.17 3.87 -5.36
C LEU A 37 2.70 5.13 -6.09
N ALA A 38 2.44 6.18 -5.33
CA ALA A 38 2.31 7.55 -5.83
C ALA A 38 3.59 8.33 -5.45
N PRO A 39 4.62 8.34 -6.34
CA PRO A 39 5.97 8.79 -5.99
C PRO A 39 6.06 10.29 -5.70
N GLU A 40 5.26 11.11 -6.40
CA GLU A 40 5.26 12.57 -6.25
C GLU A 40 4.90 13.02 -4.83
N VAL A 41 4.02 12.27 -4.17
CA VAL A 41 3.54 12.57 -2.80
C VAL A 41 4.08 11.60 -1.75
N GLY A 42 4.92 10.64 -2.16
CA GLY A 42 5.48 9.62 -1.28
C GLY A 42 4.43 8.71 -0.65
N LYS A 43 3.32 8.40 -1.35
CA LYS A 43 2.29 7.48 -0.83
C LYS A 43 2.48 6.06 -1.36
N LEU A 44 2.16 5.10 -0.51
CA LEU A 44 2.13 3.67 -0.79
C LEU A 44 0.72 3.15 -0.52
N LEU A 45 0.15 2.44 -1.48
CA LEU A 45 -1.10 1.70 -1.37
C LEU A 45 -0.79 0.23 -1.10
N SER A 46 -1.49 -0.39 -0.16
CA SER A 46 -1.50 -1.84 0.03
C SER A 46 -2.91 -2.38 0.14
N ALA A 47 -3.18 -3.51 -0.50
CA ALA A 47 -4.45 -4.21 -0.42
C ALA A 47 -4.23 -5.71 -0.25
N ALA A 48 -5.13 -6.37 0.50
CA ALA A 48 -4.99 -7.77 0.83
C ALA A 48 -6.33 -8.52 0.85
N GLU A 49 -6.24 -9.85 0.93
CA GLU A 49 -7.40 -10.74 1.10
C GLU A 49 -8.15 -10.55 2.42
N ASP A 50 -7.63 -9.72 3.34
CA ASP A 50 -8.27 -9.39 4.61
C ASP A 50 -9.36 -8.31 4.49
N THR A 51 -9.72 -7.96 3.26
CA THR A 51 -10.75 -6.96 2.88
C THR A 51 -10.34 -5.51 3.08
N PHE A 52 -9.10 -5.24 3.52
CA PHE A 52 -8.63 -3.88 3.76
C PHE A 52 -7.71 -3.36 2.65
N VAL A 53 -7.78 -2.05 2.48
CA VAL A 53 -6.83 -1.23 1.75
C VAL A 53 -6.21 -0.25 2.75
N HIS A 54 -4.90 -0.07 2.70
CA HIS A 54 -4.19 0.92 3.50
C HIS A 54 -3.37 1.86 2.62
N ILE A 55 -3.33 3.13 3.01
CA ILE A 55 -2.46 4.15 2.43
C ILE A 55 -1.46 4.58 3.48
N TRP A 56 -0.19 4.55 3.10
CA TRP A 56 0.94 4.92 3.93
C TRP A 56 1.67 6.10 3.29
N LYS A 57 2.13 7.06 4.09
CA LYS A 57 3.06 8.09 3.66
C LYS A 57 4.48 7.70 4.06
N LEU A 58 5.38 7.77 3.10
CA LEU A 58 6.79 7.43 3.22
C LEU A 58 7.61 8.71 3.09
N SER A 59 8.29 9.10 4.17
CA SER A 59 9.20 10.25 4.18
C SER A 59 10.62 9.78 4.46
N ARG A 60 11.60 10.42 3.84
CA ARG A 60 13.01 10.24 4.20
C ARG A 60 13.41 11.35 5.16
N ASN A 61 13.89 10.97 6.33
CA ASN A 61 14.47 11.91 7.26
C ASN A 61 15.80 12.45 6.67
N PRO A 62 15.95 13.77 6.47
CA PRO A 62 17.15 14.33 5.86
C PRO A 62 18.42 14.17 6.70
N GLU A 63 18.29 14.10 8.02
CA GLU A 63 19.43 14.04 8.95
C GLU A 63 19.94 12.61 9.13
N SER A 64 19.03 11.66 9.35
CA SER A 64 19.38 10.25 9.61
C SER A 64 19.38 9.38 8.35
N GLY A 65 18.73 9.82 7.27
CA GLY A 65 18.49 9.02 6.07
C GLY A 65 17.47 7.89 6.25
N SER A 66 16.89 7.72 7.45
CA SER A 66 15.89 6.69 7.72
C SER A 66 14.58 6.97 6.99
N ILE A 67 13.87 5.90 6.65
CA ILE A 67 12.51 6.01 6.10
C ILE A 67 11.53 5.98 7.26
N GLU A 68 10.75 7.05 7.39
CA GLU A 68 9.63 7.17 8.29
C GLU A 68 8.34 6.75 7.57
N VAL A 69 7.45 6.09 8.29
CA VAL A 69 6.19 5.59 7.76
C VAL A 69 5.04 6.05 8.64
N GLU A 70 4.07 6.67 8.00
CA GLU A 70 2.83 7.14 8.61
C GLU A 70 1.64 6.43 7.97
N HIS A 71 0.70 5.95 8.76
CA HIS A 71 -0.57 5.42 8.26
C HIS A 71 -1.53 6.58 8.02
N CYS A 72 -1.98 6.77 6.78
CA CYS A 72 -2.81 7.92 6.40
C CYS A 72 -4.29 7.56 6.27
N HIS A 73 -4.60 6.41 5.69
CA HIS A 73 -5.98 5.99 5.42
C HIS A 73 -6.14 4.48 5.48
N GLY A 74 -7.31 4.03 5.89
CA GLY A 74 -7.75 2.64 5.80
C GLY A 74 -9.16 2.57 5.25
N GLU A 75 -9.37 1.74 4.24
CA GLU A 75 -10.67 1.48 3.66
C GLU A 75 -11.00 -0.01 3.79
N CYS A 76 -12.22 -0.32 4.23
CA CYS A 76 -12.71 -1.69 4.31
C CYS A 76 -13.72 -1.93 3.20
N VAL A 77 -13.44 -2.88 2.32
CA VAL A 77 -14.40 -3.36 1.33
C VAL A 77 -15.04 -4.63 1.87
N SER A 78 -16.06 -4.47 2.69
CA SER A 78 -16.71 -5.56 3.41
C SER A 78 -17.10 -6.73 2.49
N ASP A 79 -16.98 -7.94 3.03
CA ASP A 79 -17.36 -9.19 2.38
C ASP A 79 -16.69 -9.45 1.02
N THR A 80 -15.54 -8.80 0.77
CA THR A 80 -14.81 -8.91 -0.49
C THR A 80 -13.34 -9.23 -0.26
N GLN A 81 -12.88 -10.37 -0.79
CA GLN A 81 -11.46 -10.63 -0.92
C GLN A 81 -10.90 -9.82 -2.08
N LEU A 82 -10.05 -8.85 -1.76
CA LEU A 82 -9.41 -8.01 -2.76
C LEU A 82 -8.39 -8.83 -3.56
N CYS A 83 -8.28 -8.53 -4.85
CA CYS A 83 -7.31 -9.14 -5.76
C CYS A 83 -6.49 -8.11 -6.54
N GLY A 84 -6.83 -6.83 -6.44
CA GLY A 84 -6.13 -5.75 -7.11
C GLY A 84 -6.43 -4.40 -6.48
N ALA A 85 -5.45 -3.50 -6.49
CA ALA A 85 -5.59 -2.12 -6.04
C ALA A 85 -4.56 -1.22 -6.74
N ARG A 86 -4.96 -0.02 -7.14
CA ARG A 86 -4.06 1.01 -7.71
C ARG A 86 -4.52 2.42 -7.39
N PHE A 87 -3.58 3.36 -7.30
CA PHE A 87 -3.91 4.77 -7.34
C PHE A 87 -4.47 5.13 -8.72
N CYS A 88 -5.49 6.00 -8.74
CA CYS A 88 -6.09 6.50 -9.97
C CYS A 88 -5.40 7.78 -10.47
N ASP A 89 -4.55 8.39 -9.64
CA ASP A 89 -3.89 9.66 -9.92
C ASP A 89 -2.51 9.75 -9.24
N PRO A 90 -1.56 10.52 -9.80
CA PRO A 90 -0.24 10.72 -9.20
C PRO A 90 -0.26 11.46 -7.86
N SER A 91 -1.32 12.21 -7.55
CA SER A 91 -1.50 12.87 -6.25
C SER A 91 -1.87 11.89 -5.12
N GLY A 92 -2.20 10.63 -5.46
CA GLY A 92 -2.65 9.64 -4.51
C GLY A 92 -3.90 10.08 -3.74
N CYS A 93 -4.79 10.84 -4.38
CA CYS A 93 -6.06 11.32 -3.82
C CYS A 93 -7.20 10.35 -4.10
N SER A 94 -7.07 9.46 -5.07
CA SER A 94 -8.05 8.41 -5.32
C SER A 94 -7.38 7.10 -5.70
N PHE A 95 -8.08 6.00 -5.43
CA PHE A 95 -7.63 4.65 -5.75
C PHE A 95 -8.81 3.80 -6.19
N ALA A 96 -8.52 2.73 -6.90
CA ALA A 96 -9.48 1.76 -7.37
C ALA A 96 -9.06 0.35 -6.94
N VAL A 97 -10.05 -0.50 -6.68
CA VAL A 97 -9.86 -1.88 -6.24
C VAL A 97 -10.75 -2.85 -7.01
N THR A 98 -10.26 -4.09 -7.09
CA THR A 98 -11.00 -5.24 -7.63
C THR A 98 -11.06 -6.34 -6.58
N GLY A 99 -12.13 -7.13 -6.62
CA GLY A 99 -12.33 -8.29 -5.75
C GLY A 99 -12.73 -9.53 -6.55
N TYR A 100 -12.51 -10.72 -5.99
CA TYR A 100 -12.76 -12.00 -6.67
C TYR A 100 -14.17 -12.15 -7.23
N ASP A 101 -15.19 -11.73 -6.46
CA ASP A 101 -16.61 -11.87 -6.83
C ASP A 101 -17.28 -10.51 -7.12
N LEU A 102 -16.48 -9.47 -7.36
CA LEU A 102 -17.00 -8.16 -7.76
C LEU A 102 -17.09 -8.07 -9.28
N ALA A 103 -18.29 -7.74 -9.77
CA ALA A 103 -18.51 -7.42 -11.19
C ALA A 103 -18.03 -6.00 -11.55
N GLU A 104 -17.69 -5.19 -10.55
CA GLU A 104 -17.36 -3.77 -10.69
C GLU A 104 -15.97 -3.46 -10.13
N ILE A 105 -15.38 -2.39 -10.65
CA ILE A 105 -14.19 -1.77 -10.04
C ILE A 105 -14.69 -0.68 -9.10
N LEU A 106 -14.39 -0.83 -7.81
CA LEU A 106 -14.76 0.17 -6.82
C LEU A 106 -13.69 1.25 -6.78
N ARG A 107 -14.12 2.52 -6.87
CA ARG A 107 -13.23 3.68 -6.77
C ARG A 107 -13.53 4.46 -5.51
N PHE A 108 -12.47 4.80 -4.79
CA PHE A 108 -12.50 5.57 -3.56
C PHE A 108 -11.69 6.84 -3.72
N SER A 109 -12.12 7.91 -3.04
CA SER A 109 -11.37 9.15 -2.90
C SER A 109 -10.84 9.21 -1.48
N SER A 110 -9.51 9.16 -1.34
CA SER A 110 -8.80 9.55 -0.12
C SER A 110 -8.99 11.05 0.05
N VAL A 111 -9.77 11.47 1.04
CA VAL A 111 -9.82 12.88 1.46
C VAL A 111 -8.44 13.32 1.97
#